data_AF-A0A1A8E195-F1
#
_entry.id   AF-A0A1A8E195-F1
#
_cell.length_a   1.000
_cell.length_b   1.000
_cell.length_c   1.000
_cell.angle_alpha   90.00
_cell.angle_beta   90.00
_cell.angle_gamma   90.00
#
_symmetry.space_group_name_H-M   'P 1'
#
loop_
_entity.id
_entity.type
_entity.pdbx_description
1 polymer ?
#
loop_
_entity_poly.entity_id
_entity_poly.type
_entity_poly.pdbx_seq_one_letter_code
_entity_poly.pdbx_strand_id
1 'polypeptide(L)'
;HKYEFLHNGQSPDLRITVYPARIGVALDYDGGTLSFFNANLGQHLHTFHCHFQNYVHPCFSLDSPGALTVHNGIQAPEYTLI
;
A
#
# COMPACT_ATOMS: atom_id res chain seq x y z
N HIS A 1 2.33 17.71 0.97
CA HIS A 1 2.96 16.52 0.35
C HIS A 1 2.09 16.09 -0.83
N LYS A 2 2.68 15.64 -1.94
CA LYS A 2 1.92 15.11 -3.09
C LYS A 2 1.99 13.59 -3.02
N TYR A 3 0.85 12.91 -3.19
CA TYR A 3 0.82 11.46 -3.39
C TYR A 3 0.50 11.17 -4.85
N GLU A 4 1.15 10.18 -5.41
CA GLU A 4 0.96 9.74 -6.78
C GLU A 4 0.74 8.23 -6.80
N PHE A 5 -0.21 7.79 -7.62
CA PHE A 5 -0.48 6.37 -7.85
C PHE A 5 -0.04 6.05 -9.27
N LEU A 6 1.21 5.61 -9.41
CA LEU A 6 1.86 5.44 -10.71
C LEU A 6 1.71 4.01 -11.26
N HIS A 7 1.18 3.88 -12.47
CA HIS A 7 1.18 2.63 -13.23
C HIS A 7 1.29 2.91 -14.73
N ASN A 8 2.21 2.24 -15.43
CA ASN A 8 2.47 2.42 -16.87
C ASN A 8 2.65 3.89 -17.30
N GLY A 9 3.33 4.69 -16.48
CA GLY A 9 3.58 6.11 -16.75
C GLY A 9 2.37 7.02 -16.55
N GLN A 10 1.25 6.49 -16.04
CA GLN A 10 0.05 7.26 -15.73
C GLN A 10 -0.17 7.36 -14.21
N SER A 11 -0.72 8.48 -13.77
CA SER A 11 -1.25 8.67 -12.42
C SER A 11 -2.60 9.39 -12.51
N PRO A 12 -3.60 8.98 -11.71
CA PRO A 12 -4.83 9.75 -11.59
C PRO A 12 -4.54 11.14 -10.98
N ASP A 13 -5.35 12.13 -11.36
CA ASP A 13 -5.40 13.41 -10.65
C ASP A 13 -6.23 13.22 -9.37
N LEU A 14 -5.55 12.86 -8.29
CA LEU A 14 -6.15 12.63 -6.98
C LEU A 14 -5.58 13.59 -5.95
N ARG A 15 -6.46 14.21 -5.16
CA ARG A 15 -6.09 15.06 -4.03
C ARG A 15 -6.38 14.35 -2.72
N ILE A 16 -5.32 14.02 -2.00
CA ILE A 16 -5.42 13.52 -0.62
C ILE A 16 -5.48 14.73 0.31
N THR A 17 -6.62 14.91 0.98
CA THR A 17 -6.86 16.01 1.93
C THR A 17 -6.40 15.68 3.34
N VAL A 18 -6.47 14.40 3.73
CA VAL A 18 -5.99 13.91 5.03
C VAL A 18 -4.81 12.98 4.80
N TYR A 19 -3.63 13.42 5.25
CA TYR A 19 -2.39 12.68 5.08
C TYR A 19 -2.41 11.39 5.91
N PRO A 20 -2.29 10.21 5.28
CA PRO A 20 -2.21 8.94 6.01
C PRO A 20 -0.90 8.85 6.80
N ALA A 21 -0.96 8.47 8.08
CA ALA A 21 0.22 8.10 8.86
C ALA A 21 0.67 6.66 8.54
N ARG A 22 -0.26 5.82 8.06
CA ARG A 22 -0.01 4.46 7.58
C ARG A 22 -0.80 4.20 6.31
N ILE A 23 -0.12 3.62 5.31
CA ILE A 23 -0.74 3.14 4.08
C ILE A 23 -1.07 1.65 4.24
N GLY A 24 -2.34 1.30 4.01
CA GLY A 24 -2.76 -0.08 3.81
C GLY A 24 -2.62 -0.46 2.35
N VAL A 25 -2.16 -1.67 2.08
CA VAL A 25 -2.03 -2.23 0.73
C VAL A 25 -2.71 -3.60 0.71
N ALA A 26 -3.62 -3.80 -0.23
CA ALA A 26 -4.33 -5.07 -0.41
C ALA A 26 -4.20 -5.55 -1.85
N LEU A 27 -3.75 -6.79 -2.01
CA LEU A 27 -3.60 -7.45 -3.30
C LEU A 27 -4.64 -8.57 -3.39
N ASP A 28 -5.47 -8.51 -4.42
CA ASP A 28 -6.46 -9.52 -4.77
C ASP A 28 -6.10 -10.09 -6.14
N TYR A 29 -5.56 -11.32 -6.14
CA TYR A 29 -5.19 -12.01 -7.38
C TYR A 29 -6.41 -12.47 -8.16
N ASP A 30 -7.46 -12.93 -7.48
CA ASP A 30 -8.66 -13.48 -8.13
C ASP A 30 -9.49 -12.36 -8.76
N GLY A 31 -9.63 -11.23 -8.05
CA GLY A 31 -10.29 -10.02 -8.55
C GLY A 31 -9.40 -9.15 -9.44
N GLY A 32 -8.09 -9.42 -9.52
CA GLY A 32 -7.15 -8.65 -10.33
C GLY A 32 -7.00 -7.20 -9.87
N THR A 33 -6.93 -6.96 -8.57
CA THR A 33 -6.83 -5.59 -8.02
C THR A 33 -5.67 -5.40 -7.05
N LEU A 34 -5.10 -4.20 -7.07
CA LEU A 34 -4.18 -3.70 -6.05
C LEU A 34 -4.76 -2.40 -5.47
N SER A 35 -5.17 -2.43 -4.22
CA SER A 35 -5.88 -1.33 -3.55
C SER A 35 -5.05 -0.71 -2.42
N PHE A 36 -5.15 0.62 -2.29
CA PHE A 36 -4.44 1.42 -1.30
C PHE A 36 -5.42 2.17 -0.39
N PHE A 37 -5.07 2.26 0.89
CA PHE A 37 -5.93 2.82 1.93
C PHE A 37 -5.15 3.75 2.86
N ASN A 38 -5.83 4.75 3.41
CA ASN A 38 -5.43 5.36 4.67
C ASN A 38 -5.85 4.41 5.79
N ALA A 39 -4.88 3.67 6.34
CA ALA A 39 -5.16 2.62 7.31
C ALA A 39 -5.67 3.15 8.66
N ASN A 40 -5.38 4.42 9.00
CA ASN A 40 -5.86 5.03 10.23
C ASN A 40 -7.36 5.36 10.17
N LEU A 41 -7.85 5.75 8.98
CA LEU A 41 -9.24 6.15 8.77
C LEU A 41 -10.10 5.05 8.12
N GLY A 42 -9.48 3.95 7.68
CA GLY A 42 -10.14 2.96 6.83
C GLY A 42 -10.60 3.52 5.48
N GLN A 43 -10.04 4.66 5.05
CA GLN A 43 -10.45 5.36 3.84
C GLN A 43 -9.73 4.76 2.62
N HIS A 44 -10.50 4.36 1.61
CA HIS A 44 -9.96 3.99 0.29
C HIS A 44 -9.30 5.18 -0.41
N LEU A 45 -8.13 4.97 -0.98
CA LEU A 45 -7.38 6.00 -1.71
C LEU A 45 -7.41 5.73 -3.20
N HIS A 46 -7.03 4.53 -3.63
CA HIS A 46 -6.97 4.18 -5.05
C HIS A 46 -6.94 2.66 -5.27
N THR A 47 -7.38 2.21 -6.45
CA THR A 47 -7.28 0.82 -6.90
C THR A 47 -6.78 0.76 -8.33
N PHE A 48 -5.71 -0.01 -8.55
CA PHE A 48 -5.33 -0.46 -9.88
C PHE A 48 -6.05 -1.75 -10.22
N HIS A 49 -6.50 -1.86 -11.46
CA HIS A 49 -7.02 -3.09 -12.04
C HIS A 49 -5.95 -3.66 -12.96
N CYS A 50 -5.46 -4.86 -12.66
CA CYS A 50 -4.36 -5.49 -13.37
C CYS A 50 -4.58 -6.99 -13.45
N HIS A 51 -4.28 -7.57 -14.61
CA HIS A 51 -4.20 -9.03 -14.74
C HIS A 51 -2.79 -9.50 -14.36
N PHE A 52 -2.63 -9.91 -13.10
CA PHE A 52 -1.34 -10.39 -12.58
C PHE A 52 -1.01 -11.77 -13.15
N GLN A 53 -0.10 -11.81 -14.13
CA GLN A 53 0.32 -13.07 -14.77
C GLN A 53 1.23 -13.92 -13.88
N ASN A 54 1.87 -13.31 -12.88
CA ASN A 54 2.80 -13.95 -11.94
C ASN A 54 2.62 -13.36 -10.55
N TYR A 55 3.12 -14.06 -9.54
CA TYR A 55 3.23 -13.50 -8.19
C TYR A 55 4.10 -12.25 -8.19
N VAL A 56 3.67 -11.26 -7.42
CA VAL A 56 4.40 -9.99 -7.26
C VAL A 56 5.04 -9.93 -5.87
N HIS A 57 6.11 -9.14 -5.78
CA HIS A 57 6.78 -8.84 -4.53
C HIS A 57 6.53 -7.38 -4.14
N PRO A 58 6.30 -7.08 -2.85
CA PRO A 58 6.25 -5.70 -2.39
C PRO A 58 7.64 -5.07 -2.50
N CYS A 59 7.68 -3.77 -2.84
CA CYS A 59 8.91 -2.99 -2.93
C CYS A 59 8.74 -1.69 -2.14
N PHE A 60 9.78 -1.29 -1.40
CA PHE A 60 9.78 -0.11 -0.55
C PHE A 60 11.09 0.63 -0.75
N SER A 61 11.02 1.97 -0.83
CA SER A 61 12.18 2.84 -0.97
C SER A 61 11.96 4.13 -0.19
N LEU A 62 13.06 4.77 0.20
CA LEU A 62 13.08 6.08 0.83
C LEU A 62 14.00 7.00 0.03
N ASP A 63 13.49 8.16 -0.36
CA ASP A 63 14.29 9.16 -1.09
C ASP A 63 15.19 10.00 -0.16
N SER A 64 14.91 9.99 1.15
CA SER A 64 15.67 10.68 2.19
C SER A 64 15.90 9.77 3.40
N PRO A 65 16.93 10.05 4.23
CA PRO A 65 17.19 9.25 5.43
C PRO A 65 15.96 9.14 6.34
N GLY A 66 15.66 7.91 6.78
CA GLY A 66 14.49 7.61 7.61
C GLY A 66 14.30 6.10 7.78
N ALA A 67 13.11 5.71 8.23
CA ALA A 67 12.74 4.31 8.38
C ALA A 67 11.32 4.05 7.86
N LEU A 68 11.12 2.87 7.25
CA LEU A 68 9.80 2.31 6.96
C LEU A 68 9.61 1.09 7.86
N THR A 69 8.49 1.05 8.57
CA THR A 69 8.09 -0.10 9.38
C THR A 69 6.98 -0.85 8.66
N VAL A 70 7.24 -2.11 8.34
CA VAL A 70 6.23 -2.99 7.75
C VAL A 70 5.39 -3.61 8.87
N HIS A 71 4.08 -3.38 8.82
CA HIS A 71 3.12 -4.05 9.70
C HIS A 71 2.39 -5.12 8.90
N ASN A 72 2.68 -6.38 9.18
CA ASN A 72 1.92 -7.48 8.59
C ASN A 72 0.59 -7.64 9.36
N GLY A 73 -0.49 -7.98 8.66
CA GLY A 73 -1.78 -8.32 9.29
C GLY A 73 -1.78 -9.66 10.05
N ILE A 74 -0.61 -10.31 10.13
CA ILE A 74 -0.39 -11.54 10.88
C ILE A 74 -0.04 -11.13 12.31
N GLN A 75 -0.86 -11.55 13.28
CA GLN A 75 -0.53 -11.39 14.69
C GLN A 75 0.85 -12.02 14.96
N ALA A 76 1.73 -11.31 15.67
CA ALA A 76 3.04 -11.84 16.02
C ALA A 76 2.85 -13.20 16.72
N PRO A 77 3.58 -14.25 16.31
CA PRO A 77 3.49 -15.54 16.99
C PRO A 77 3.78 -15.37 18.48
N GLU A 78 3.01 -15.99 19.37
CA GLU A 78 3.13 -15.78 20.83
C GLU A 78 4.54 -16.04 21.37
N TYR A 79 5.35 -16.88 20.69
CA TYR A 79 6.74 -17.15 21.06
C TYR A 79 7.71 -15.97 20.86
N THR A 80 7.29 -14.86 20.24
CA THR A 80 8.12 -13.64 20.14
C THR A 80 8.01 -12.72 21.36
N LEU A 81 7.23 -13.11 22.38
CA LEU A 81 7.01 -12.34 23.62
C LEU A 81 7.79 -12.87 24.84
N ILE A 82 8.72 -13.81 24.63
CA ILE A 82 9.58 -14.39 25.68
C ILE A 82 11.03 -13.90 25.57
#